data_AF-A0A367ZA85-F1
#
_entry.id   AF-A0A367ZA85-F1
#
_cell.length_a   1.000
_cell.length_b   1.000
_cell.length_c   1.000
_cell.angle_alpha   90.00
_cell.angle_beta   90.00
_cell.angle_gamma   90.00
#
_symmetry.space_group_name_H-M   'P 1'
#
loop_
_entity.id
_entity.type
_entity.pdbx_description
1 polymer ?
#
loop_
_entity_poly.entity_id
_entity_poly.type
_entity_poly.pdbx_seq_one_letter_code
_entity_poly.pdbx_strand_id
1 'polypeptide(L)'
;MQAITSLLERIGRGAGKVVGVLYQAGRESIDQVVKNILPFMAFIAFIIGIILATGVGDLLAKALQPLANSPIGLIIMSLIIGLPVLSPLLGPGAVIAQIIGTLLGTQFAIKALPAYIALPALFAINPQVGCDFIPVGLALGEAEPETVEVGVPAVLFSRLITGPIAVIIAWIFSVGL
;
A
#
# COMPACT_ATOMS: atom_id res chain seq x y z
N MET A 1 -13.62 44.20 -36.74
CA MET A 1 -13.83 44.41 -35.28
C MET A 1 -14.64 43.28 -34.64
N GLN A 2 -15.85 42.95 -35.10
CA GLN A 2 -16.70 41.89 -34.51
C GLN A 2 -16.04 40.50 -34.39
N ALA A 3 -15.28 40.05 -35.39
CA ALA A 3 -14.60 38.76 -35.35
C ALA A 3 -13.58 38.65 -34.20
N ILE A 4 -12.83 39.73 -33.92
CA ILE A 4 -11.84 39.79 -32.85
C ILE A 4 -12.52 39.77 -31.48
N THR A 5 -13.63 40.50 -31.33
CA THR A 5 -14.44 40.50 -30.10
C THR A 5 -15.02 39.10 -29.81
N SER A 6 -15.54 38.40 -30.83
CA SER A 6 -16.07 37.04 -30.64
C SER A 6 -14.99 36.00 -30.28
N LEU A 7 -13.76 36.19 -30.78
CA LEU A 7 -12.63 35.32 -30.50
C LEU A 7 -12.17 35.51 -29.04
N LEU A 8 -12.02 36.76 -28.62
CA LEU A 8 -11.67 37.12 -27.23
C LEU A 8 -12.73 36.64 -26.24
N GLU A 9 -14.02 36.75 -26.56
CA GLU A 9 -15.08 36.19 -25.72
C GLU A 9 -15.03 34.67 -25.62
N ARG A 10 -14.78 33.95 -26.72
CA ARG A 10 -14.61 32.49 -26.70
C ARG A 10 -13.42 32.07 -25.84
N ILE A 11 -12.30 32.78 -25.95
CA ILE A 11 -11.11 32.53 -25.13
C ILE A 11 -11.40 32.82 -23.66
N GLY A 12 -12.03 33.95 -23.34
CA GLY A 12 -12.38 34.32 -21.96
C GLY A 12 -13.34 33.31 -21.31
N ARG A 13 -14.39 32.88 -22.01
CA ARG A 13 -15.32 31.84 -21.52
C ARG A 13 -14.63 30.48 -21.38
N GLY A 14 -13.76 30.12 -22.32
CA GLY A 14 -12.98 28.88 -22.29
C GLY A 14 -12.02 28.85 -21.09
N ALA A 15 -11.25 29.91 -20.90
CA ALA A 15 -10.34 30.07 -19.77
C ALA A 15 -11.09 30.06 -18.44
N GLY A 16 -12.22 30.78 -18.33
CA GLY A 16 -13.06 30.77 -17.14
C GLY A 16 -13.60 29.39 -16.78
N LYS A 17 -13.98 28.57 -17.79
CA LYS A 17 -14.44 27.20 -17.57
C LYS A 17 -13.32 26.30 -17.05
N VAL A 18 -12.13 26.37 -17.63
CA VAL A 18 -10.96 25.58 -17.19
C VAL A 18 -10.55 25.97 -15.77
N VAL A 19 -10.42 27.27 -15.50
CA VAL A 19 -10.07 27.78 -14.17
C VAL A 19 -11.12 27.37 -13.13
N GLY A 20 -12.41 27.45 -13.48
CA GLY A 20 -13.50 27.03 -12.61
C GLY A 20 -13.41 25.55 -12.23
N VAL A 21 -13.16 24.67 -13.20
CA VAL A 21 -12.99 23.22 -12.93
C VAL A 21 -11.78 22.96 -12.05
N LEU A 22 -10.63 23.55 -12.37
CA LEU A 22 -9.40 23.37 -11.56
C LEU A 22 -9.57 23.89 -10.13
N TYR A 23 -10.24 25.04 -9.96
CA TYR A 23 -10.47 25.62 -8.64
C TYR A 23 -11.44 24.76 -7.81
N GLN A 24 -12.50 24.23 -8.42
CA GLN A 24 -13.42 23.33 -7.72
C GLN A 24 -12.78 21.99 -7.37
N ALA A 25 -12.06 21.37 -8.31
CA ALA A 25 -11.31 20.15 -8.04
C ALA A 25 -10.29 20.35 -6.90
N GLY A 26 -9.64 21.52 -6.84
CA GLY A 26 -8.76 21.89 -5.73
C GLY A 26 -9.50 21.99 -4.38
N ARG A 27 -10.70 22.57 -4.35
CA ARG A 27 -11.51 22.67 -3.12
C ARG A 27 -12.00 21.31 -2.65
N GLU A 28 -12.51 20.48 -3.56
CA GLU A 28 -12.93 19.10 -3.26
C GLU A 28 -11.75 18.27 -2.74
N SER A 29 -10.57 18.40 -3.36
CA SER A 29 -9.36 17.72 -2.92
C SER A 29 -8.96 18.12 -1.49
N ILE A 30 -8.98 19.42 -1.17
CA ILE A 30 -8.67 19.88 0.20
C ILE A 30 -9.71 19.36 1.19
N ASP A 31 -11.00 19.42 0.84
CA ASP A 31 -12.06 18.90 1.69
C ASP A 31 -11.84 17.41 2.00
N GLN A 32 -11.44 16.64 0.98
CA GLN A 32 -11.21 15.22 1.12
C GLN A 32 -9.96 14.86 1.93
N VAL A 33 -8.89 15.63 1.76
CA VAL A 33 -7.69 15.51 2.60
C VAL A 33 -8.05 15.77 4.07
N VAL A 34 -8.75 16.88 4.34
CA VAL A 34 -9.01 17.32 5.71
C VAL A 34 -10.03 16.45 6.42
N LYS A 35 -11.11 16.06 5.74
CA LYS A 35 -12.22 15.32 6.37
C LYS A 35 -12.00 13.81 6.44
N ASN A 36 -11.21 13.24 5.53
CA ASN A 36 -11.09 11.79 5.41
C ASN A 36 -9.64 11.29 5.55
N ILE A 37 -8.71 11.85 4.78
CA ILE A 37 -7.32 11.34 4.77
C ILE A 37 -6.61 11.60 6.10
N LEU A 38 -6.63 12.85 6.59
CA LEU A 38 -5.93 13.20 7.84
C LEU A 38 -6.48 12.45 9.06
N PRO A 39 -7.81 12.33 9.27
CA PRO A 39 -8.37 11.52 10.35
C PRO A 39 -7.97 10.04 10.26
N PHE A 40 -8.00 9.45 9.06
CA PHE A 40 -7.55 8.08 8.85
C PHE A 40 -6.06 7.91 9.17
N MET A 41 -5.20 8.81 8.69
CA MET A 41 -3.77 8.79 9.02
C MET A 41 -3.50 8.91 10.52
N ALA A 42 -4.26 9.75 11.24
CA ALA A 42 -4.15 9.87 12.69
C ALA A 42 -4.54 8.58 13.42
N PHE A 43 -5.63 7.93 13.00
CA PHE A 43 -6.05 6.63 13.51
C PHE A 43 -4.99 5.55 13.27
N ILE A 44 -4.42 5.51 12.06
CA ILE A 44 -3.33 4.60 11.73
C ILE A 44 -2.10 4.86 12.61
N ALA A 45 -1.69 6.11 12.77
CA ALA A 45 -0.54 6.47 13.61
C ALA A 45 -0.75 6.03 15.07
N PHE A 46 -1.97 6.12 15.59
CA PHE A 46 -2.33 5.61 16.91
C PHE A 46 -2.16 4.09 17.02
N ILE A 47 -2.66 3.31 16.05
CA ILE A 47 -2.47 1.85 16.05
C ILE A 47 -0.99 1.48 15.98
N ILE A 48 -0.23 2.13 15.08
CA ILE A 48 1.23 1.92 14.97
C ILE A 48 1.90 2.21 16.31
N GLY A 49 1.52 3.30 16.98
CA GLY A 49 2.02 3.66 18.29
C GLY A 49 1.80 2.57 19.35
N ILE A 50 0.60 1.97 19.38
CA ILE A 50 0.30 0.82 20.26
C ILE A 50 1.18 -0.38 19.94
N ILE A 51 1.33 -0.73 18.65
CA ILE A 51 2.11 -1.91 18.25
C ILE A 51 3.58 -1.76 18.64
N LEU A 52 4.14 -0.57 18.44
CA LEU A 52 5.51 -0.25 18.85
C LEU A 52 5.65 -0.25 20.38
N ALA A 53 4.70 0.33 21.11
CA ALA A 53 4.74 0.37 22.57
C ALA A 53 4.58 -1.01 23.23
N THR A 54 3.79 -1.91 22.62
CA THR A 54 3.54 -3.26 23.13
C THR A 54 4.59 -4.28 22.71
N GLY A 55 5.39 -4.00 21.67
CA GLY A 55 6.39 -4.94 21.15
C GLY A 55 5.78 -6.17 20.43
N VAL A 56 4.47 -6.14 20.13
CA VAL A 56 3.80 -7.24 19.39
C VAL A 56 4.44 -7.44 18.02
N GLY A 57 4.82 -6.34 17.37
CA GLY A 57 5.52 -6.39 16.08
C GLY A 57 6.88 -7.08 16.16
N ASP A 58 7.65 -6.86 17.24
CA ASP A 58 8.95 -7.53 17.45
C ASP A 58 8.79 -9.04 17.66
N LEU A 59 7.73 -9.45 18.33
CA LEU A 59 7.43 -10.87 18.57
C LEU A 59 7.07 -11.59 17.27
N LEU A 60 6.23 -10.97 16.44
CA LEU A 60 5.92 -11.45 15.09
C LEU A 60 7.16 -11.50 14.20
N ALA A 61 7.99 -10.46 14.25
CA ALA A 61 9.22 -10.40 13.46
C ALA A 61 10.20 -11.52 13.83
N LYS A 62 10.40 -11.79 15.14
CA LYS A 62 11.24 -12.92 15.59
C LYS A 62 10.68 -14.28 15.15
N ALA A 63 9.36 -14.44 15.17
CA ALA A 63 8.72 -15.67 14.72
C ALA A 63 8.89 -15.91 13.20
N LEU A 64 8.89 -14.84 12.41
CA LEU A 64 8.98 -14.90 10.94
C LEU A 64 10.41 -14.83 10.41
N GLN A 65 11.36 -14.27 11.17
CA GLN A 65 12.77 -14.12 10.79
C GLN A 65 13.42 -15.40 10.23
N PRO A 66 13.19 -16.61 10.79
CA PRO A 66 13.80 -17.84 10.26
C PRO A 66 13.42 -18.13 8.80
N LEU A 67 12.24 -17.69 8.37
CA LEU A 67 11.75 -17.88 7.00
C LEU A 67 12.50 -17.00 5.98
N ALA A 68 13.19 -15.95 6.42
CA ALA A 68 13.91 -15.05 5.52
C ALA A 68 15.19 -15.64 4.92
N ASN A 69 15.66 -16.80 5.41
CA ASN A 69 16.96 -17.37 5.02
C ASN A 69 16.91 -18.20 3.73
N SER A 70 15.75 -18.42 3.13
CA SER A 70 15.64 -19.22 1.90
C SER A 70 14.52 -18.72 0.98
N PRO A 71 14.64 -18.91 -0.35
CA PRO A 71 13.58 -18.55 -1.29
C PRO A 71 12.23 -19.22 -0.96
N ILE A 72 12.26 -20.49 -0.53
CA ILE A 72 11.06 -21.22 -0.12
C ILE A 72 10.46 -20.62 1.16
N GLY A 73 11.30 -20.25 2.13
CA GLY A 73 10.85 -19.57 3.33
C GLY A 73 10.19 -18.21 3.02
N LEU A 74 10.71 -17.46 2.05
CA LEU A 74 10.13 -16.19 1.61
C LEU A 74 8.76 -16.38 0.92
N ILE A 75 8.57 -17.47 0.19
CA ILE A 75 7.26 -17.84 -0.36
C ILE A 75 6.26 -18.12 0.77
N ILE A 76 6.67 -18.89 1.78
CA ILE A 76 5.83 -19.19 2.96
C ILE A 76 5.53 -17.90 3.75
N MET A 77 6.53 -17.04 3.93
CA MET A 77 6.38 -15.74 4.57
C MET A 77 5.34 -14.89 3.83
N SER A 78 5.41 -14.83 2.49
CA SER A 78 4.43 -14.12 1.66
C SER A 78 3.00 -14.68 1.84
N LEU A 79 2.84 -15.99 2.01
CA LEU A 79 1.53 -16.59 2.24
C LEU A 79 0.98 -16.21 3.62
N ILE A 80 1.82 -16.27 4.65
CA ILE A 80 1.43 -15.90 6.02
C ILE A 80 1.04 -14.43 6.06
N ILE A 81 1.92 -13.54 5.59
CA ILE A 81 1.68 -12.09 5.60
C ILE A 81 0.52 -11.74 4.66
N GLY A 82 0.32 -12.49 3.56
CA GLY A 82 -0.77 -12.28 2.61
C GLY A 82 -2.16 -12.67 3.11
N LEU A 83 -2.29 -13.31 4.28
CA LEU A 83 -3.59 -13.75 4.81
C LEU A 83 -4.58 -12.57 4.94
N PRO A 84 -5.78 -12.64 4.31
CA PRO A 84 -6.75 -11.54 4.27
C PRO A 84 -7.13 -10.96 5.64
N VAL A 85 -7.06 -11.76 6.70
CA VAL A 85 -7.41 -11.35 8.07
C VAL A 85 -6.32 -10.47 8.71
N LEU A 86 -5.06 -10.61 8.27
CA LEU A 86 -3.95 -9.86 8.86
C LEU A 86 -3.96 -8.38 8.45
N SER A 87 -4.43 -8.04 7.23
CA SER A 87 -4.45 -6.65 6.77
C SER A 87 -5.41 -5.75 7.57
N PRO A 88 -6.65 -6.18 7.90
CA PRO A 88 -7.57 -5.38 8.70
C PRO A 88 -7.29 -5.45 10.21
N LEU A 89 -6.82 -6.58 10.73
CA LEU A 89 -6.65 -6.80 12.18
C LEU A 89 -5.35 -6.22 12.72
N LEU A 90 -4.26 -6.29 11.95
CA LEU A 90 -2.95 -5.85 12.44
C LEU A 90 -2.70 -4.37 12.32
N GLY A 91 -3.62 -3.62 11.70
CA GLY A 91 -3.47 -2.20 11.49
C GLY A 91 -2.26 -1.92 10.60
N PRO A 92 -2.53 -1.41 9.41
CA PRO A 92 -1.71 -1.48 8.20
C PRO A 92 -0.94 -2.77 7.91
N GLY A 93 -1.09 -3.28 6.69
CA GLY A 93 -0.07 -4.17 6.11
C GLY A 93 1.34 -3.53 6.14
N ALA A 94 1.41 -2.20 6.28
CA ALA A 94 2.64 -1.44 6.47
C ALA A 94 3.39 -1.75 7.78
N VAL A 95 2.73 -2.18 8.87
CA VAL A 95 3.44 -2.40 10.15
C VAL A 95 4.33 -3.64 10.10
N ILE A 96 3.82 -4.75 9.56
CA ILE A 96 4.63 -5.96 9.35
C ILE A 96 5.78 -5.64 8.38
N ALA A 97 5.47 -5.03 7.24
CA ALA A 97 6.48 -4.65 6.25
C ALA A 97 7.55 -3.70 6.83
N GLN A 98 7.15 -2.75 7.67
CA GLN A 98 8.05 -1.80 8.32
C GLN A 98 8.96 -2.51 9.34
N ILE A 99 8.41 -3.32 10.25
CA ILE A 99 9.18 -3.94 11.33
C ILE A 99 10.08 -5.07 10.80
N ILE A 100 9.55 -5.94 9.93
CA ILE A 100 10.37 -6.98 9.32
C ILE A 100 11.37 -6.36 8.35
N GLY A 101 10.97 -5.33 7.59
CA GLY A 101 11.85 -4.63 6.65
C GLY A 101 13.06 -3.99 7.34
N THR A 102 12.89 -3.32 8.48
CA THR A 102 14.02 -2.75 9.24
C THR A 102 14.93 -3.83 9.81
N LEU A 103 14.36 -4.94 10.31
CA LEU A 103 15.13 -6.09 10.79
C LEU A 103 15.95 -6.71 9.65
N LEU A 104 15.33 -7.02 8.51
CA LEU A 104 16.03 -7.58 7.35
C LEU A 104 17.09 -6.62 6.82
N GLY A 105 16.79 -5.32 6.76
CA GLY A 105 17.76 -4.28 6.38
C GLY A 105 19.01 -4.31 7.26
N THR A 106 18.84 -4.48 8.57
CA THR A 106 19.97 -4.63 9.52
C THR A 106 20.78 -5.90 9.22
N GLN A 107 20.10 -7.02 8.95
CA GLN A 107 20.75 -8.30 8.62
C GLN A 107 21.54 -8.25 7.31
N PHE A 108 21.05 -7.52 6.30
CA PHE A 108 21.79 -7.24 5.07
C PHE A 108 23.00 -6.33 5.34
N ALA A 109 22.85 -5.31 6.17
CA ALA A 109 23.92 -4.37 6.50
C ALA A 109 25.12 -5.07 7.18
N ILE A 110 24.86 -6.03 8.07
CA ILE A 110 25.91 -6.84 8.71
C ILE A 110 26.37 -8.05 7.87
N LYS A 111 25.87 -8.20 6.63
CA LYS A 111 26.16 -9.31 5.71
C LYS A 111 25.78 -10.70 6.26
N ALA A 112 24.83 -10.77 7.18
CA ALA A 112 24.31 -12.04 7.68
C ALA A 112 23.36 -12.71 6.68
N LEU A 113 22.67 -11.91 5.85
CA LEU A 113 21.87 -12.40 4.73
C LEU A 113 22.57 -12.13 3.39
N PRO A 114 22.47 -13.05 2.43
CA PRO A 114 23.05 -12.86 1.10
C PRO A 114 22.25 -11.83 0.29
N ALA A 115 22.92 -11.08 -0.59
CA ALA A 115 22.33 -9.98 -1.34
C ALA A 115 21.17 -10.42 -2.26
N TYR A 116 21.26 -11.61 -2.88
CA TYR A 116 20.22 -12.14 -3.77
C TYR A 116 18.86 -12.38 -3.07
N ILE A 117 18.80 -12.37 -1.74
CA ILE A 117 17.55 -12.50 -0.98
C ILE A 117 16.82 -11.16 -0.82
N ALA A 118 17.49 -10.02 -1.05
CA ALA A 118 16.91 -8.69 -0.79
C ALA A 118 15.65 -8.40 -1.61
N LEU A 119 15.68 -8.64 -2.93
CA LEU A 119 14.53 -8.37 -3.79
C LEU A 119 13.36 -9.35 -3.51
N PRO A 120 13.56 -10.67 -3.38
CA PRO A 120 12.50 -11.60 -2.95
C PRO A 120 11.89 -11.24 -1.60
N ALA A 121 12.73 -10.83 -0.64
CA ALA A 121 12.29 -10.45 0.69
C ALA A 121 11.39 -9.21 0.68
N LEU A 122 11.67 -8.23 -0.18
CA LEU A 122 10.81 -7.06 -0.36
C LEU A 122 9.37 -7.46 -0.72
N PHE A 123 9.18 -8.41 -1.64
CA PHE A 123 7.86 -8.90 -2.01
C PHE A 123 7.24 -9.81 -0.95
N ALA A 124 8.06 -10.59 -0.24
CA ALA A 124 7.59 -11.50 0.80
C ALA A 124 6.99 -10.78 2.01
N ILE A 125 7.55 -9.62 2.38
CA ILE A 125 7.06 -8.83 3.52
C ILE A 125 5.94 -7.86 3.15
N ASN A 126 5.68 -7.65 1.85
CA ASN A 126 4.74 -6.65 1.37
C ASN A 126 3.65 -7.19 0.40
N PRO A 127 3.10 -8.40 0.57
CA PRO A 127 2.06 -8.91 -0.33
C PRO A 127 0.74 -8.13 -0.20
N GLN A 128 0.52 -7.46 0.94
CA GLN A 128 -0.70 -6.69 1.26
C GLN A 128 -0.61 -5.21 0.88
N VAL A 129 0.40 -4.79 0.11
CA VAL A 129 0.55 -3.38 -0.27
C VAL A 129 -0.74 -2.83 -0.90
N GLY A 130 -1.28 -1.77 -0.29
CA GLY A 130 -2.49 -1.09 -0.73
C GLY A 130 -3.81 -1.82 -0.45
N CYS A 131 -3.79 -2.99 0.21
CA CYS A 131 -4.99 -3.77 0.51
C CYS A 131 -5.92 -3.09 1.53
N ASP A 132 -5.34 -2.44 2.53
CA ASP A 132 -6.01 -1.62 3.53
C ASP A 132 -6.69 -0.38 2.93
N PHE A 133 -6.21 0.09 1.78
CA PHE A 133 -6.80 1.22 1.06
C PHE A 133 -7.90 0.82 0.07
N ILE A 134 -8.14 -0.46 -0.19
CA ILE A 134 -9.19 -0.88 -1.14
C ILE A 134 -10.59 -0.46 -0.66
N PRO A 135 -11.00 -0.70 0.60
CA PRO A 135 -12.31 -0.24 1.07
C PRO A 135 -12.44 1.29 0.99
N VAL A 136 -11.37 2.01 1.34
CA VAL A 136 -11.33 3.48 1.27
C VAL A 136 -11.44 3.97 -0.18
N GLY A 137 -10.68 3.38 -1.09
CA GLY A 137 -10.69 3.74 -2.51
C GLY A 137 -12.04 3.49 -3.17
N LEU A 138 -12.68 2.36 -2.85
CA LEU A 138 -14.03 2.05 -3.34
C LEU A 138 -15.08 3.00 -2.75
N ALA A 139 -14.98 3.33 -1.46
CA ALA A 139 -15.87 4.31 -0.82
C ALA A 139 -15.72 5.72 -1.42
N LEU A 140 -14.48 6.18 -1.66
CA LEU A 140 -14.19 7.45 -2.32
C LEU A 140 -14.65 7.49 -3.78
N GLY A 141 -14.69 6.33 -4.44
CA GLY A 141 -15.22 6.17 -5.79
C GLY A 141 -16.74 6.02 -5.84
N GLU A 142 -17.45 6.22 -4.72
CA GLU A 142 -18.91 6.04 -4.61
C GLU A 142 -19.39 4.67 -5.14
N ALA A 143 -18.58 3.62 -4.92
CA ALA A 143 -18.88 2.29 -5.39
C ALA A 143 -20.16 1.74 -4.74
N GLU A 144 -20.95 1.00 -5.53
CA GLU A 144 -22.14 0.32 -5.03
C GLU A 144 -21.77 -0.67 -3.91
N PRO A 145 -22.64 -0.88 -2.89
CA PRO A 145 -22.35 -1.77 -1.78
C PRO A 145 -21.94 -3.18 -2.21
N GLU A 146 -22.61 -3.72 -3.23
CA GLU A 146 -22.32 -5.03 -3.83
C GLU A 146 -20.90 -5.10 -4.41
N THR A 147 -20.42 -4.00 -4.99
CA THR A 147 -19.06 -3.88 -5.52
C THR A 147 -18.03 -3.88 -4.38
N VAL A 148 -18.34 -3.25 -3.25
CA VAL A 148 -17.47 -3.25 -2.06
C VAL A 148 -17.40 -4.64 -1.45
N GLU A 149 -18.56 -5.30 -1.28
CA GLU A 149 -18.68 -6.62 -0.68
C GLU A 149 -17.93 -7.70 -1.46
N VAL A 150 -17.91 -7.62 -2.79
CA VAL A 150 -17.18 -8.58 -3.64
C VAL A 150 -15.75 -8.13 -3.90
N GLY A 151 -15.54 -6.83 -4.14
CA GLY A 151 -14.26 -6.26 -4.56
C GLY A 151 -13.19 -6.30 -3.46
N VAL A 152 -13.56 -6.00 -2.21
CA VAL A 152 -12.61 -6.02 -1.09
C VAL A 152 -12.06 -7.44 -0.88
N PRO A 153 -12.87 -8.50 -0.68
CA PRO A 153 -12.36 -9.86 -0.59
C PRO A 153 -11.60 -10.30 -1.83
N ALA A 154 -12.08 -9.99 -3.04
CA ALA A 154 -11.40 -10.38 -4.27
C ALA A 154 -9.96 -9.88 -4.33
N VAL A 155 -9.71 -8.60 -3.97
CA VAL A 155 -8.35 -8.06 -3.92
C VAL A 155 -7.53 -8.73 -2.82
N LEU A 156 -8.08 -8.89 -1.61
CA LEU A 156 -7.36 -9.52 -0.50
C LEU A 156 -6.95 -10.97 -0.81
N PHE A 157 -7.85 -11.77 -1.38
CA PHE A 157 -7.56 -13.15 -1.77
C PHE A 157 -6.61 -13.23 -2.97
N SER A 158 -6.68 -12.29 -3.91
CA SER A 158 -5.73 -12.25 -5.04
C SER A 158 -4.28 -12.18 -4.56
N ARG A 159 -4.01 -11.51 -3.43
CA ARG A 159 -2.66 -11.38 -2.87
C ARG A 159 -2.06 -12.69 -2.38
N LEU A 160 -2.88 -13.66 -1.98
CA LEU A 160 -2.40 -15.00 -1.65
C LEU A 160 -1.80 -15.73 -2.86
N ILE A 161 -2.19 -15.32 -4.07
CA ILE A 161 -1.66 -15.88 -5.33
C ILE A 161 -0.54 -14.98 -5.85
N THR A 162 -0.80 -13.68 -5.99
CA THR A 162 0.16 -12.76 -6.61
C THR A 162 1.39 -12.52 -5.74
N GLY A 163 1.29 -12.60 -4.41
CA GLY A 163 2.41 -12.42 -3.49
C GLY A 163 3.51 -13.47 -3.70
N PRO A 164 3.21 -14.77 -3.54
CA PRO A 164 4.15 -15.85 -3.82
C PRO A 164 4.75 -15.80 -5.23
N ILE A 165 3.92 -15.49 -6.24
CA ILE A 165 4.39 -15.35 -7.62
C ILE A 165 5.40 -14.20 -7.72
N ALA A 166 5.14 -13.05 -7.09
CA ALA A 166 6.07 -11.93 -7.09
C ALA A 166 7.40 -12.28 -6.40
N VAL A 167 7.37 -13.05 -5.31
CA VAL A 167 8.59 -13.58 -4.66
C VAL A 167 9.40 -14.47 -5.60
N ILE A 168 8.73 -15.37 -6.33
CA ILE A 168 9.39 -16.26 -7.30
C ILE A 168 10.02 -15.46 -8.44
N ILE A 169 9.28 -14.51 -9.01
CA ILE A 169 9.78 -13.63 -10.08
C ILE A 169 10.99 -12.85 -9.56
N ALA A 170 10.86 -12.21 -8.40
CA ALA A 170 11.96 -11.48 -7.77
C ALA A 170 13.21 -12.34 -7.56
N TRP A 171 13.04 -13.60 -7.17
CA TRP A 171 14.15 -14.52 -6.97
C TRP A 171 14.86 -14.86 -8.27
N ILE A 172 14.11 -15.10 -9.35
CA ILE A 172 14.67 -15.31 -10.70
C ILE A 172 15.47 -14.07 -11.15
N PHE A 173 14.93 -12.87 -10.94
CA PHE A 173 15.60 -11.62 -11.29
C PHE A 173 16.75 -11.24 -10.35
N SER A 174 16.95 -11.98 -9.26
CA SER A 174 18.07 -11.79 -8.33
C SER A 174 19.28 -12.66 -8.66
N VAL A 175 19.21 -13.51 -9.70
CA VAL A 175 20.33 -14.33 -10.14
C VAL A 175 21.48 -13.41 -10.59
N GLY A 176 22.63 -13.54 -9.94
CA GLY A 176 23.84 -12.76 -10.25
C GLY A 176 24.16 -11.62 -9.28
N LEU A 177 23.32 -11.37 -8.27
CA LEU A 177 23.62 -10.55 -7.08
C LEU A 177 24.34 -11.35 -5.99
#